data_AF-A0A843S207-F1
#
_entry.id   AF-A0A843S207-F1
#
_cell.length_a   1.000
_cell.length_b   1.000
_cell.length_c   1.000
_cell.angle_alpha   90.00
_cell.angle_beta   90.00
_cell.angle_gamma   90.00
#
_symmetry.space_group_name_H-M   'P 1'
#
loop_
_entity.id
_entity.type
_entity.pdbx_description
1 polymer ?
#
loop_
_entity_poly.entity_id
_entity_poly.type
_entity_poly.pdbx_seq_one_letter_code
_entity_poly.pdbx_strand_id
1 'polypeptide(L)'
;MNANVSIEVDRHTADVLQTRAAELGVTISELIAELAALDGAPREADANEVAELDRRSARAAEGSRVPHGDVVQWLRTWGTPGFRPWPGR
;
A
#
# COMPACT_ATOMS: atom_id res chain seq x y z
N MET A 1 -25.96 14.74 -8.06
CA MET A 1 -25.61 15.35 -9.35
C MET A 1 -24.39 14.60 -9.86
N ASN A 2 -24.49 13.86 -10.97
CA ASN A 2 -23.33 13.15 -11.54
C ASN A 2 -22.56 14.16 -12.40
N ALA A 3 -21.51 14.76 -11.85
CA ALA A 3 -20.61 15.62 -12.62
C ALA A 3 -19.79 14.74 -13.56
N ASN A 4 -19.90 14.98 -14.87
CA ASN A 4 -19.08 14.29 -15.86
C ASN A 4 -17.82 15.12 -16.09
N VAL A 5 -16.65 14.58 -15.73
CA VAL A 5 -15.35 15.27 -15.82
C VAL A 5 -14.51 14.55 -16.87
N SER A 6 -13.90 15.32 -17.77
CA SER A 6 -12.92 14.81 -18.73
C SER A 6 -11.53 14.89 -18.11
N ILE A 7 -10.79 13.78 -18.10
CA ILE A 7 -9.43 13.68 -17.58
C ILE A 7 -8.54 13.27 -18.75
N GLU A 8 -7.55 14.10 -19.09
CA GLU A 8 -6.54 13.73 -20.08
C GLU A 8 -5.45 12.90 -19.41
N VAL A 9 -5.16 11.74 -20.01
CA VAL A 9 -4.10 10.83 -19.57
C VAL A 9 -3.22 10.48 -20.77
N ASP A 10 -1.98 10.08 -20.50
CA ASP A 10 -1.12 9.56 -21.55
C ASP A 10 -1.64 8.22 -22.09
N ARG A 11 -1.20 7.86 -23.30
CA ARG A 11 -1.65 6.65 -23.98
C ARG A 11 -1.38 5.37 -23.17
N HIS A 12 -0.22 5.29 -22.50
CA HIS A 12 0.13 4.09 -21.75
C HIS A 12 -0.82 3.89 -20.56
N THR A 13 -1.11 4.97 -19.83
CA THR A 13 -2.09 4.94 -18.74
C THR A 13 -3.49 4.56 -19.23
N ALA A 14 -3.91 5.07 -20.39
CA ALA A 14 -5.19 4.71 -21.00
C ALA A 14 -5.29 3.20 -21.31
N ASP A 15 -4.24 2.64 -21.92
CA ASP A 15 -4.17 1.21 -22.28
C ASP A 15 -4.22 0.31 -21.04
N VAL A 16 -3.52 0.70 -19.97
CA VAL A 16 -3.52 -0.03 -18.68
C VAL A 16 -4.91 0.01 -18.04
N LEU A 17 -5.56 1.18 -17.98
CA LEU A 17 -6.90 1.32 -17.42
C LEU A 17 -7.93 0.51 -18.21
N GLN A 18 -7.85 0.55 -19.53
CA GLN A 18 -8.75 -0.21 -20.41
C GLN A 18 -8.57 -1.71 -20.23
N THR A 19 -7.33 -2.20 -20.20
CA THR A 19 -7.02 -3.62 -19.98
C THR A 19 -7.57 -4.07 -18.63
N ARG A 20 -7.32 -3.28 -17.58
CA ARG A 20 -7.73 -3.63 -16.22
C ARG A 20 -9.26 -3.63 -16.04
N ALA A 21 -9.95 -2.67 -16.65
CA ALA A 21 -11.41 -2.62 -16.64
C ALA A 21 -12.00 -3.85 -17.34
N ALA A 22 -11.42 -4.27 -18.48
CA ALA A 22 -11.85 -5.46 -19.21
C ALA A 22 -11.61 -6.76 -18.41
N GLU A 23 -10.45 -6.88 -17.74
CA GLU A 23 -10.16 -8.03 -16.85
C GLU A 23 -11.17 -8.17 -15.71
N LEU A 24 -11.64 -7.05 -15.18
CA LEU A 24 -12.57 -6.99 -14.05
C LEU A 24 -14.05 -6.99 -14.48
N GLY A 25 -14.34 -6.85 -15.78
CA GLY A 25 -15.70 -6.81 -16.31
C GLY A 25 -16.48 -5.54 -15.93
N VAL A 26 -15.79 -4.45 -15.63
CA VAL A 26 -16.37 -3.16 -15.22
C VAL A 26 -16.08 -2.07 -16.25
N THR A 27 -16.77 -0.94 -16.15
CA THR A 27 -16.44 0.23 -16.98
C THR A 27 -15.20 0.96 -16.45
N ILE A 28 -14.52 1.71 -17.31
CA ILE A 28 -13.37 2.54 -16.92
C ILE A 28 -13.78 3.55 -15.83
N SER A 29 -14.98 4.11 -15.91
CA SER A 29 -15.48 5.06 -14.91
C SER A 29 -15.71 4.41 -13.54
N GLU A 30 -16.23 3.19 -13.50
CA GLU A 30 -16.38 2.42 -12.25
C GLU A 30 -15.02 2.06 -11.66
N LEU A 31 -14.07 1.62 -12.48
CA LEU A 31 -12.70 1.34 -12.05
C LEU A 31 -12.04 2.59 -11.45
N ILE A 32 -12.18 3.76 -12.11
CA ILE A 32 -11.63 5.03 -11.59
C ILE A 32 -12.31 5.41 -10.27
N ALA A 33 -13.63 5.22 -10.15
CA ALA A 33 -14.35 5.51 -8.91
C ALA A 33 -13.90 4.61 -7.76
N GLU A 34 -13.66 3.33 -8.01
CA GLU A 34 -13.11 2.39 -7.02
C GLU A 34 -11.68 2.76 -6.63
N LEU A 35 -10.82 3.09 -7.60
CA LEU A 35 -9.45 3.55 -7.32
C LEU A 35 -9.45 4.83 -6.50
N ALA A 36 -10.34 5.78 -6.79
CA ALA A 36 -10.49 7.00 -6.01
C ALA A 36 -11.06 6.73 -4.60
N ALA A 37 -11.88 5.70 -4.43
CA ALA A 37 -12.35 5.28 -3.11
C ALA A 37 -11.23 4.59 -2.28
N LEU A 38 -10.31 3.89 -2.95
CA LEU A 38 -9.12 3.29 -2.36
C LEU A 38 -8.05 4.34 -2.04
N ASP A 39 -7.93 5.38 -2.87
CA ASP A 39 -7.24 6.64 -2.58
C ASP A 39 -8.08 7.48 -1.62
N GLY A 40 -8.54 6.85 -0.54
CA GLY A 40 -9.26 7.50 0.54
C GLY A 40 -8.48 8.73 0.97
N ALA A 41 -9.22 9.81 1.29
CA ALA A 41 -8.63 11.09 1.67
C ALA A 41 -7.41 10.86 2.57
N PRO A 42 -6.22 11.40 2.22
CA PRO A 42 -5.02 11.22 3.00
C PRO A 42 -5.40 11.45 4.46
N ARG A 43 -5.28 10.40 5.27
CA ARG A 43 -5.61 10.51 6.68
C ARG A 43 -4.66 11.55 7.23
N GLU A 44 -5.18 12.72 7.60
CA GLU A 44 -4.39 13.73 8.26
C GLU A 44 -3.85 13.10 9.55
N ALA A 45 -2.53 12.86 9.57
CA ALA A 45 -1.87 12.42 10.77
C ALA A 45 -1.74 13.64 11.67
N ASP A 46 -2.22 13.52 12.92
CA ASP A 46 -2.05 14.62 13.86
C ASP A 46 -0.57 14.78 14.26
N ALA A 47 -0.20 15.95 14.76
CA ALA A 47 1.18 16.24 15.13
C ALA A 47 1.74 15.31 16.22
N ASN A 48 0.88 14.75 17.10
CA ASN A 48 1.30 13.82 18.12
C ASN A 48 1.61 12.43 17.54
N GLU A 49 0.86 11.99 16.53
CA GLU A 49 1.13 10.75 15.81
C GLU A 49 2.47 10.81 15.07
N VAL A 50 2.76 11.94 14.42
CA VAL A 50 4.05 12.17 13.75
C VAL A 50 5.18 12.19 14.78
N ALA A 51 5.02 12.93 15.88
CA ALA A 51 6.02 12.98 16.94
C ALA A 51 6.26 11.59 17.58
N GLU A 52 5.22 10.77 17.73
CA GLU A 52 5.36 9.40 18.22
C GLU A 52 6.09 8.50 17.22
N LEU A 53 5.82 8.65 15.92
CA LEU A 53 6.55 7.94 14.88
C LEU A 53 8.04 8.31 14.89
N ASP A 54 8.38 9.58 15.04
CA ASP A 54 9.76 10.05 15.13
C ASP A 54 10.48 9.43 16.34
N ARG A 55 9.83 9.41 17.51
CA ARG A 55 10.37 8.77 18.71
C ARG A 55 10.63 7.28 18.51
N ARG A 56 9.69 6.56 17.88
CA ARG A 56 9.84 5.13 17.60
C ARG A 56 10.93 4.86 16.58
N SER A 57 11.02 5.68 15.55
CA SER A 57 12.02 5.58 14.49
C SER A 57 13.42 5.82 15.02
N ALA A 58 13.60 6.83 15.88
CA ALA A 58 14.87 7.10 16.57
C ALA A 58 15.31 5.88 17.41
N ARG A 59 14.42 5.31 18.23
CA ARG A 59 14.71 4.10 19.00
C ARG A 59 15.05 2.89 18.13
N ALA A 60 14.36 2.73 17.00
CA ALA A 60 14.64 1.64 16.05
C ALA A 60 16.00 1.81 15.36
N ALA A 61 16.50 3.03 15.22
CA ALA A 61 17.82 3.32 14.64
C ALA A 61 18.98 3.04 15.61
N GLU A 62 18.72 3.03 16.92
CA GLU A 62 19.72 2.76 17.98
C GLU A 62 19.99 1.26 18.19
N GLY A 63 19.19 0.38 17.59
CA GLY A 63 19.30 -1.09 17.73
C GLY A 63 19.98 -1.81 16.57
N SER A 64 20.22 -3.12 16.77
CA SER A 64 20.70 -4.00 15.69
C SER A 64 19.60 -4.18 14.64
N ARG A 65 19.90 -3.85 13.38
CA ARG A 65 18.98 -4.04 12.26
C ARG A 65 19.07 -5.47 11.77
N VAL A 66 17.92 -6.11 11.65
CA VAL A 66 17.82 -7.41 10.99
C VAL A 66 18.07 -7.22 9.48
N PRO A 67 18.92 -8.04 8.85
CA PRO A 67 19.07 -8.05 7.40
C PRO A 67 17.74 -8.27 6.67
N HIS A 68 17.49 -7.48 5.62
CA HIS A 68 16.24 -7.56 4.85
C HIS A 68 15.95 -8.98 4.33
N GLY A 69 16.98 -9.72 3.90
CA GLY A 69 16.85 -11.10 3.42
C GLY A 69 16.27 -12.05 4.46
N ASP A 70 16.67 -11.90 5.73
CA ASP A 70 16.21 -12.74 6.84
C ASP A 70 14.74 -12.45 7.15
N VAL A 71 14.32 -11.18 7.08
CA VAL A 71 12.92 -10.78 7.23
C VAL A 71 12.06 -11.38 6.12
N VAL A 72 12.51 -11.29 4.86
CA VAL A 72 11.78 -11.85 3.72
C VAL A 72 11.66 -13.37 3.82
N GLN A 73 12.73 -14.05 4.21
CA GLN A 73 12.72 -15.50 4.40
C GLN A 73 11.76 -15.90 5.51
N TRP A 74 11.74 -15.16 6.62
CA TRP A 74 10.81 -15.40 7.72
C TRP A 74 9.34 -15.18 7.32
N LEU A 75 9.02 -14.08 6.62
CA LEU A 75 7.65 -13.80 6.14
C LEU A 75 7.12 -14.90 5.21
N ARG A 76 7.99 -15.51 4.40
CA ARG A 76 7.60 -16.64 3.54
C ARG A 76 7.15 -17.88 4.34
N THR A 77 7.55 -18.00 5.60
CA THR A 77 7.14 -19.12 6.46
C THR A 77 5.80 -18.88 7.16
N TRP A 78 5.28 -17.64 7.17
CA TRP A 78 4.02 -17.31 7.83
C TRP A 78 2.86 -18.14 7.28
N GLY A 79 2.03 -18.69 8.17
CA GLY A 79 0.90 -19.54 7.80
C GLY A 79 1.28 -20.95 7.32
N THR A 80 2.58 -21.30 7.34
CA THR A 80 3.05 -22.66 7.03
C THR A 80 3.44 -23.40 8.31
N PRO A 81 3.49 -24.75 8.31
CA PRO A 81 4.04 -25.52 9.42
C PRO A 81 5.51 -25.20 9.75
N GLY A 82 6.23 -24.55 8.83
CA GLY A 82 7.61 -24.10 9.02
C GLY A 82 7.74 -22.76 9.75
N PHE A 83 6.63 -22.10 10.08
CA PHE A 83 6.65 -20.85 10.83
C PHE A 83 7.33 -21.01 12.18
N ARG A 84 8.29 -20.14 12.48
CA ARG A 84 8.87 -20.01 13.82
C ARG A 84 8.81 -18.55 14.28
N PRO A 85 8.60 -18.30 15.59
CA PRO A 85 8.74 -16.97 16.15
C PRO A 85 10.14 -16.40 15.87
N TRP A 86 10.21 -15.08 15.72
CA TRP A 86 11.48 -14.39 15.49
C TRP A 86 12.47 -14.70 16.63
N PRO A 87 13.73 -15.10 16.34
CA PRO A 87 14.70 -15.39 17.39
C PRO A 87 15.08 -14.10 18.12
N GLY A 88 14.87 -14.07 19.44
CA GLY A 88 15.09 -12.90 20.30
C GLY A 88 13.86 -12.42 21.08
N ARG A 89 12.84 -13.28 21.25
CA ARG A 89 11.71 -13.03 22.16
C ARG A 89 11.77 -13.96 23.36
#